data_AF-A0A510KV36-F1
#
_entry.id   AF-A0A510KV36-F1
#
_cell.length_a   1.000
_cell.length_b   1.000
_cell.length_c   1.000
_cell.angle_alpha   90.00
_cell.angle_beta   90.00
_cell.angle_gamma   90.00
#
_symmetry.space_group_name_H-M   'P 1'
#
loop_
_entity.id
_entity.type
_entity.pdbx_description
1 polymer ?
#
loop_
_entity_poly.entity_id
_entity_poly.type
_entity_poly.pdbx_seq_one_letter_code
_entity_poly.pdbx_strand_id
1 'polypeptide(L)'
;MQNKLDELINSSIIEIINHSKNSKKLKELKNKHLKKLHFIPQRYRIFGGILQSMNIQFGNFIEVLMTKLIENEGKYEIIEKYSGKRNNKFQILSAKDSLIDEYITRCQTEEIILEDEFYKLKKRLSKKYFNGTMIQVKHDIDLVFKDRKTGIIYYVEIKYNDDHDTGKFVDINRKFIKTYAYLLTEFNIEDPLKIVPILFYFNNKKMKGNNYIPEKTNIRRGKRFFDEFLSLSYEILENYLLELSEKPENIKKFDDLYKFVMAENY
;
A
#
# COMPACT_ATOMS: atom_id res chain seq x y z
N MET A 1 24.78 -1.18 -7.04
CA MET A 1 23.45 -1.05 -6.42
C MET A 1 22.50 -0.32 -7.35
N GLN A 2 22.89 0.86 -7.85
CA GLN A 2 22.17 1.62 -8.90
C GLN A 2 21.75 0.76 -10.11
N ASN A 3 22.68 0.08 -10.79
CA ASN A 3 22.33 -0.71 -11.99
C ASN A 3 21.29 -1.80 -11.76
N LYS A 4 21.30 -2.50 -10.60
CA LYS A 4 20.30 -3.53 -10.28
C LYS A 4 18.92 -2.93 -9.96
N LEU A 5 18.91 -1.75 -9.33
CA LEU A 5 17.68 -1.02 -9.06
C LEU A 5 17.08 -0.47 -10.35
N ASP A 6 17.91 0.10 -11.21
CA ASP A 6 17.51 0.63 -12.52
C ASP A 6 16.94 -0.50 -13.40
N GLU A 7 17.58 -1.68 -13.42
CA GLU A 7 17.08 -2.87 -14.11
C GLU A 7 15.73 -3.35 -13.56
N LEU A 8 15.56 -3.38 -12.23
CA LEU A 8 14.30 -3.75 -11.59
C LEU A 8 13.18 -2.75 -11.93
N ILE A 9 13.45 -1.45 -11.84
CA ILE A 9 12.46 -0.41 -12.13
C ILE A 9 12.09 -0.44 -13.63
N ASN A 10 13.09 -0.53 -14.52
CA ASN A 10 12.86 -0.55 -15.97
C ASN A 10 12.07 -1.78 -16.41
N SER A 11 12.43 -2.96 -15.91
CA SER A 11 11.71 -4.21 -16.23
C SER A 11 10.25 -4.15 -15.76
N SER A 12 10.02 -3.65 -14.54
CA SER A 12 8.67 -3.50 -13.99
C SER A 12 7.81 -2.52 -14.80
N ILE A 13 8.37 -1.38 -15.22
CA ILE A 13 7.65 -0.40 -16.03
C ILE A 13 7.31 -0.95 -17.41
N ILE A 14 8.25 -1.67 -18.05
CA ILE A 14 7.99 -2.36 -19.32
C ILE A 14 6.86 -3.38 -19.17
N GLU A 15 6.84 -4.14 -18.08
CA GLU A 15 5.79 -5.11 -17.79
C GLU A 15 4.42 -4.44 -17.63
N ILE A 16 4.33 -3.32 -16.88
CA ILE A 16 3.09 -2.53 -16.73
C ILE A 16 2.58 -2.07 -18.10
N ILE A 17 3.46 -1.50 -18.93
CA ILE A 17 3.10 -1.01 -20.27
C ILE A 17 2.65 -2.19 -21.16
N ASN A 18 3.35 -3.31 -21.17
CA ASN A 18 2.99 -4.46 -22.01
C ASN A 18 1.68 -5.11 -21.56
N HIS A 19 1.46 -5.24 -20.25
CA HIS A 19 0.21 -5.77 -19.71
C HIS A 19 -0.99 -4.87 -20.07
N SER A 20 -0.79 -3.55 -20.15
CA SER A 20 -1.83 -2.59 -20.56
C SER A 20 -2.29 -2.78 -22.02
N LYS A 21 -1.40 -3.25 -22.89
CA LYS A 21 -1.64 -3.49 -24.33
C LYS A 21 -2.31 -4.84 -24.61
N ASN A 22 -2.66 -5.61 -23.58
CA ASN A 22 -3.28 -6.92 -23.74
C ASN A 22 -4.66 -6.80 -24.42
N SER A 23 -4.78 -7.39 -25.61
CA SER A 23 -5.98 -7.34 -26.47
C SER A 23 -7.25 -7.87 -25.78
N LYS A 24 -7.13 -8.85 -24.89
CA LYS A 24 -8.26 -9.39 -24.12
C LYS A 24 -8.78 -8.35 -23.12
N LYS A 25 -7.88 -7.69 -22.39
CA LYS A 25 -8.23 -6.66 -21.40
C LYS A 25 -8.82 -5.42 -22.07
N LEU A 26 -8.28 -5.05 -23.23
CA LEU A 26 -8.86 -4.02 -24.10
C LEU A 26 -10.28 -4.38 -24.53
N LYS A 27 -10.53 -5.62 -24.97
CA LYS A 27 -11.87 -6.09 -25.36
C LYS A 27 -12.87 -6.05 -24.19
N GLU A 28 -12.44 -6.45 -22.99
CA GLU A 28 -13.27 -6.38 -21.78
C GLU A 28 -13.62 -4.94 -21.40
N LEU A 29 -12.64 -4.02 -21.43
CA LEU A 29 -12.85 -2.59 -21.23
C LEU A 29 -13.84 -2.03 -22.26
N LYS A 30 -13.66 -2.34 -23.54
CA LYS A 30 -14.58 -1.95 -24.62
C LYS A 30 -16.01 -2.39 -24.31
N ASN A 31 -16.21 -3.68 -24.02
CA ASN A 31 -17.53 -4.24 -23.71
C ASN A 31 -18.19 -3.58 -22.49
N LYS A 32 -17.40 -3.20 -21.49
CA LYS A 32 -17.89 -2.49 -20.30
C LYS A 32 -18.32 -1.06 -20.61
N HIS A 33 -17.63 -0.36 -21.51
CA HIS A 33 -17.91 1.03 -21.86
C HIS A 33 -19.00 1.19 -22.94
N LEU A 34 -19.17 0.20 -23.83
CA LEU A 34 -20.26 0.15 -24.80
C LEU A 34 -21.65 0.17 -24.14
N LYS A 35 -21.80 -0.46 -22.98
CA LYS A 35 -23.07 -0.55 -22.25
C LYS A 35 -23.42 0.67 -21.41
N LYS A 36 -22.51 1.65 -21.30
CA LYS A 36 -22.66 2.80 -20.40
C LYS A 36 -23.16 4.01 -21.18
N LEU A 37 -24.35 4.50 -20.82
CA LEU A 37 -24.84 5.82 -21.21
C LEU A 37 -23.96 6.91 -20.58
N HIS A 38 -23.25 7.71 -21.39
CA HIS A 38 -22.29 8.69 -20.91
C HIS A 38 -21.99 9.75 -21.99
N PHE A 39 -21.69 11.00 -21.59
CA PHE A 39 -21.39 12.09 -22.53
C PHE A 39 -19.95 12.05 -23.09
N ILE A 40 -18.96 11.63 -22.27
CA ILE A 40 -17.58 11.43 -22.74
C ILE A 40 -17.53 10.34 -23.84
N PRO A 41 -16.90 10.62 -25.01
CA PRO A 41 -16.81 9.64 -26.09
C PRO A 41 -16.11 8.35 -25.67
N GLN A 42 -16.55 7.23 -26.25
CA GLN A 42 -16.11 5.89 -25.87
C GLN A 42 -14.58 5.71 -25.90
N ARG A 43 -13.90 6.18 -26.95
CA ARG A 43 -12.44 6.09 -27.09
C ARG A 43 -11.67 6.72 -25.92
N TYR A 44 -12.13 7.87 -25.42
CA TYR A 44 -11.53 8.53 -24.26
C TYR A 44 -11.83 7.80 -22.96
N ARG A 45 -13.03 7.21 -22.82
CA ARG A 45 -13.37 6.38 -21.65
C ARG A 45 -12.52 5.10 -21.59
N ILE A 46 -12.28 4.46 -22.74
CA ILE A 46 -11.39 3.30 -22.86
C ILE A 46 -9.96 3.71 -22.50
N PHE A 47 -9.45 4.79 -23.11
CA PHE A 47 -8.10 5.29 -22.82
C PHE A 47 -7.92 5.62 -21.32
N GLY A 48 -8.86 6.35 -20.73
CA GLY A 48 -8.87 6.63 -19.29
C GLY A 48 -8.91 5.36 -18.43
N GLY A 49 -9.66 4.33 -18.84
CA GLY A 49 -9.68 3.04 -18.17
C GLY A 49 -8.35 2.29 -18.23
N ILE A 50 -7.60 2.41 -19.34
CA ILE A 50 -6.24 1.86 -19.47
C ILE A 50 -5.30 2.58 -18.51
N LEU A 51 -5.28 3.92 -18.51
CA LEU A 51 -4.45 4.71 -17.60
C LEU A 51 -4.77 4.43 -16.12
N GLN A 52 -6.05 4.29 -15.78
CA GLN A 52 -6.47 3.90 -14.44
C GLN A 52 -5.94 2.51 -14.06
N SER A 53 -5.96 1.55 -14.99
CA SER A 53 -5.37 0.22 -14.76
C SER A 53 -3.86 0.31 -14.54
N MET A 54 -3.15 1.19 -15.25
CA MET A 54 -1.71 1.39 -15.05
C MET A 54 -1.44 1.97 -13.66
N ASN A 55 -2.22 2.94 -13.19
CA ASN A 55 -2.07 3.49 -11.84
C ASN A 55 -2.25 2.42 -10.75
N ILE A 56 -3.21 1.51 -10.92
CA ILE A 56 -3.39 0.37 -10.00
C ILE A 56 -2.15 -0.54 -10.03
N GLN A 57 -1.62 -0.83 -11.22
CA GLN A 57 -0.43 -1.66 -11.37
C GLN A 57 0.82 -0.97 -10.80
N PHE A 58 0.91 0.35 -10.88
CA PHE A 58 1.98 1.13 -10.26
C PHE A 58 1.95 1.01 -8.72
N GLY A 59 0.77 0.99 -8.10
CA GLY A 59 0.63 0.67 -6.67
C GLY A 59 1.26 -0.69 -6.31
N ASN A 60 0.92 -1.74 -7.06
CA ASN A 60 1.51 -3.08 -6.86
C ASN A 60 3.03 -3.07 -7.10
N PHE A 61 3.51 -2.29 -8.07
CA PHE A 61 4.95 -2.14 -8.32
C PHE A 61 5.66 -1.52 -7.11
N ILE A 62 5.08 -0.51 -6.47
CA ILE A 62 5.66 0.08 -5.25
C ILE A 62 5.79 -0.99 -4.16
N GLU A 63 4.78 -1.85 -3.95
CA GLU A 63 4.85 -2.95 -2.97
C GLU A 63 6.04 -3.90 -3.24
N VAL A 64 6.23 -4.29 -4.50
CA VAL A 64 7.35 -5.14 -4.93
C VAL A 64 8.69 -4.43 -4.76
N LEU A 65 8.76 -3.16 -5.18
CA LEU A 65 9.96 -2.34 -5.08
C LEU A 65 10.40 -2.20 -3.62
N MET A 66 9.48 -1.86 -2.71
CA MET A 66 9.80 -1.70 -1.29
C MET A 66 10.28 -3.01 -0.67
N THR A 67 9.68 -4.14 -1.05
CA THR A 67 10.14 -5.46 -0.60
C THR A 67 11.58 -5.72 -1.04
N LYS A 68 11.91 -5.47 -2.32
CA LYS A 68 13.26 -5.65 -2.88
C LYS A 68 14.30 -4.73 -2.24
N LEU A 69 13.92 -3.48 -1.95
CA LEU A 69 14.78 -2.54 -1.26
C LEU A 69 15.13 -3.03 0.15
N ILE A 70 14.14 -3.50 0.92
CA ILE A 70 14.36 -4.05 2.26
C ILE A 70 15.19 -5.34 2.24
N GLU A 71 14.94 -6.25 1.30
CA GLU A 71 15.73 -7.47 1.12
C GLU A 71 17.23 -7.15 0.90
N ASN A 72 17.52 -6.09 0.14
CA ASN A 72 18.88 -5.70 -0.22
C ASN A 72 19.68 -5.09 0.94
N GLU A 73 19.04 -4.68 2.03
CA GLU A 73 19.72 -4.12 3.21
C GLU A 73 20.49 -5.18 4.03
N GLY A 74 20.15 -6.47 3.88
CA GLY A 74 20.81 -7.59 4.57
C GLY A 74 20.56 -7.69 6.09
N LYS A 75 20.40 -6.55 6.79
CA LYS A 75 20.04 -6.46 8.22
C LYS A 75 18.60 -6.90 8.53
N TYR A 76 17.75 -7.03 7.52
CA TYR A 76 16.37 -7.45 7.65
C TYR A 76 16.12 -8.87 7.13
N GLU A 77 15.07 -9.49 7.66
CA GLU A 77 14.52 -10.77 7.22
C GLU A 77 13.07 -10.54 6.80
N ILE A 78 12.73 -10.81 5.53
CA ILE A 78 11.34 -10.80 5.07
C ILE A 78 10.60 -11.99 5.67
N ILE A 79 9.41 -11.77 6.25
CA ILE A 79 8.55 -12.85 6.71
C ILE A 79 7.73 -13.38 5.52
N GLU A 80 8.38 -14.21 4.71
CA GLU A 80 7.86 -14.76 3.42
C GLU A 80 6.48 -15.43 3.53
N LYS A 81 6.15 -15.96 4.71
CA LYS A 81 4.84 -16.57 4.97
C LYS A 81 3.68 -15.60 4.73
N TYR A 82 3.89 -14.30 4.96
CA TYR A 82 2.82 -13.29 4.88
C TYR A 82 3.12 -12.13 3.93
N SER A 83 4.39 -11.74 3.77
CA SER A 83 4.78 -10.57 2.98
C SER A 83 4.38 -10.73 1.51
N GLY A 84 3.69 -9.74 0.95
CA GLY A 84 3.15 -9.76 -0.41
C GLY A 84 2.11 -10.85 -0.68
N LYS A 85 1.61 -11.56 0.35
CA LYS A 85 0.64 -12.65 0.19
C LYS A 85 -0.78 -12.12 0.33
N ARG A 86 -1.68 -12.71 -0.48
CA ARG A 86 -3.11 -12.43 -0.47
C ARG A 86 -3.88 -13.53 0.25
N ASN A 87 -5.01 -13.17 0.85
CA ASN A 87 -5.94 -14.10 1.52
C ASN A 87 -5.30 -14.95 2.62
N ASN A 88 -4.31 -14.40 3.34
CA ASN A 88 -3.75 -15.05 4.52
C ASN A 88 -4.85 -15.30 5.53
N LYS A 89 -4.89 -16.50 6.12
CA LYS A 89 -5.88 -16.85 7.14
C LYS A 89 -5.33 -16.45 8.50
N PHE A 90 -6.01 -15.52 9.15
CA PHE A 90 -5.71 -15.10 10.51
C PHE A 90 -6.84 -15.47 11.46
N GLN A 91 -6.51 -15.46 12.74
CA GLN A 91 -7.49 -15.56 13.81
C GLN A 91 -7.40 -14.34 14.71
N ILE A 92 -8.55 -13.86 15.17
CA ILE A 92 -8.66 -12.78 16.15
C ILE A 92 -9.84 -13.05 17.07
N LEU A 93 -9.79 -12.55 18.29
CA LEU A 93 -10.96 -12.52 19.18
C LEU A 93 -11.92 -11.43 18.72
N SER A 94 -13.21 -11.74 18.61
CA SER A 94 -14.25 -10.78 18.21
C SER A 94 -14.23 -9.48 19.03
N ALA A 95 -13.93 -9.56 20.32
CA ALA A 95 -13.82 -8.38 21.17
C ALA A 95 -12.66 -7.45 20.79
N LYS A 96 -11.53 -7.98 20.31
CA LYS A 96 -10.43 -7.13 19.79
C LYS A 96 -10.87 -6.42 18.51
N ASP A 97 -11.66 -7.08 17.68
CA ASP A 97 -12.24 -6.46 16.47
C ASP A 97 -13.19 -5.31 16.83
N SER A 98 -14.08 -5.53 17.80
CA SER A 98 -14.99 -4.49 18.32
C SER A 98 -14.25 -3.29 18.93
N LEU A 99 -13.12 -3.50 19.61
CA LEU A 99 -12.31 -2.39 20.14
C LEU A 99 -11.74 -1.50 19.04
N ILE A 100 -11.41 -2.07 17.89
CA ILE A 100 -10.90 -1.31 16.76
C ILE A 100 -12.03 -0.47 16.18
N ASP A 101 -13.23 -1.04 16.03
CA ASP A 101 -14.39 -0.31 15.51
C ASP A 101 -14.86 0.80 16.48
N GLU A 102 -14.80 0.56 17.79
CA GLU A 102 -15.03 1.58 18.83
C GLU A 102 -14.00 2.72 18.69
N TYR A 103 -12.71 2.39 18.59
CA TYR A 103 -11.65 3.38 18.42
C TYR A 103 -11.85 4.23 17.16
N ILE A 104 -12.14 3.60 16.02
CA ILE A 104 -12.39 4.30 14.76
C ILE A 104 -13.58 5.25 14.92
N THR A 105 -14.67 4.79 15.56
CA THR A 105 -15.85 5.63 15.81
C THR A 105 -15.51 6.84 16.66
N ARG A 106 -14.77 6.63 17.77
CA ARG A 106 -14.34 7.73 18.66
C ARG A 106 -13.49 8.77 17.93
N CYS A 107 -12.56 8.34 17.06
CA CYS A 107 -11.79 9.27 16.22
C CYS A 107 -12.65 10.14 15.29
N GLN A 108 -13.89 9.71 14.98
CA GLN A 108 -14.81 10.45 14.13
C GLN A 108 -15.77 11.36 14.91
N THR A 109 -16.07 11.00 16.16
CA THR A 109 -17.14 11.63 16.95
C THR A 109 -16.63 12.46 18.12
N GLU A 110 -15.39 12.24 18.57
CA GLU A 110 -14.81 12.86 19.76
C GLU A 110 -13.54 13.65 19.41
N GLU A 111 -13.26 14.69 20.19
CA GLU A 111 -11.95 15.33 20.18
C GLU A 111 -10.99 14.52 21.06
N ILE A 112 -10.00 13.88 20.44
CA ILE A 112 -9.07 12.98 21.11
C ILE A 112 -7.62 13.41 20.92
N ILE A 113 -6.78 13.13 21.92
CA ILE A 113 -5.33 13.17 21.77
C ILE A 113 -4.90 11.88 21.07
N LEU A 114 -4.68 11.98 19.77
CA LEU A 114 -4.51 10.83 18.88
C LEU A 114 -3.36 9.91 19.29
N GLU A 115 -2.22 10.48 19.66
CA GLU A 115 -1.04 9.75 20.12
C GLU A 115 -1.35 8.86 21.33
N ASP A 116 -2.05 9.41 22.32
CA ASP A 116 -2.36 8.73 23.58
C ASP A 116 -3.40 7.63 23.37
N GLU A 117 -4.49 7.94 22.64
CA GLU A 117 -5.55 6.97 22.37
C GLU A 117 -5.05 5.81 21.50
N PHE A 118 -4.22 6.09 20.50
CA PHE A 118 -3.62 5.04 19.69
C PHE A 118 -2.65 4.17 20.51
N TYR A 119 -1.86 4.78 21.41
CA TYR A 119 -1.01 4.02 22.33
C TYR A 119 -1.82 3.12 23.27
N LYS A 120 -2.90 3.64 23.86
CA LYS A 120 -3.83 2.86 24.70
C LYS A 120 -4.42 1.71 23.90
N LEU A 121 -4.85 1.94 22.66
CA LEU A 121 -5.37 0.89 21.78
C LEU A 121 -4.34 -0.22 21.54
N LYS A 122 -3.11 0.12 21.13
CA LYS A 122 -2.04 -0.87 20.91
C LYS A 122 -1.78 -1.71 22.16
N LYS A 123 -1.71 -1.08 23.33
CA LYS A 123 -1.51 -1.75 24.63
C LYS A 123 -2.69 -2.65 25.00
N ARG A 124 -3.92 -2.29 24.65
CA ARG A 124 -5.09 -3.16 24.85
C ARG A 124 -5.02 -4.34 23.88
N LEU A 125 -4.78 -4.11 22.60
CA LEU A 125 -4.74 -5.16 21.57
C LEU A 125 -3.65 -6.22 21.82
N SER A 126 -2.52 -5.85 22.42
CA SER A 126 -1.43 -6.78 22.73
C SER A 126 -1.71 -7.69 23.93
N LYS A 127 -2.71 -7.39 24.77
CA LYS A 127 -3.01 -8.26 25.91
C LYS A 127 -3.45 -9.64 25.44
N LYS A 128 -2.90 -10.67 26.12
CA LYS A 128 -3.24 -12.08 25.89
C LYS A 128 -4.68 -12.40 26.26
N TYR A 129 -5.11 -11.91 27.43
CA TYR A 129 -6.42 -12.20 27.98
C TYR A 129 -7.47 -11.22 27.45
N PHE A 130 -8.40 -11.75 26.66
CA PHE A 130 -9.57 -11.07 26.17
C PHE A 130 -10.76 -12.02 26.20
N ASN A 131 -11.92 -11.53 26.65
CA ASN A 131 -13.16 -12.28 26.53
C ASN A 131 -13.65 -12.19 25.08
N GLY A 132 -14.08 -13.28 24.47
CA GLY A 132 -14.65 -13.27 23.13
C GLY A 132 -14.49 -14.60 22.40
N THR A 133 -15.12 -14.69 21.23
CA THR A 133 -15.04 -15.87 20.37
C THR A 133 -13.93 -15.66 19.35
N MET A 134 -13.14 -16.70 19.10
CA MET A 134 -12.16 -16.67 18.00
C MET A 134 -12.89 -16.69 16.65
N ILE A 135 -12.61 -15.70 15.81
CA ILE A 135 -13.11 -15.59 14.46
C ILE A 135 -11.97 -15.76 13.46
N GLN A 136 -12.28 -16.36 12.31
CA GLN A 136 -11.34 -16.50 11.19
C GLN A 136 -11.57 -15.39 10.18
N VAL A 137 -10.47 -14.78 9.72
CA VAL A 137 -10.50 -13.70 8.74
C VAL A 137 -9.46 -13.95 7.66
N LYS A 138 -9.73 -13.45 6.45
CA LYS A 138 -8.77 -13.45 5.35
C LYS A 138 -8.20 -12.04 5.18
N HIS A 139 -6.90 -11.95 5.01
CA HIS A 139 -6.26 -10.65 4.86
C HIS A 139 -5.04 -10.65 3.93
N ASP A 140 -4.89 -9.54 3.22
CA ASP A 140 -3.73 -9.27 2.38
C ASP A 140 -2.73 -8.45 3.19
N ILE A 141 -1.44 -8.76 3.04
CA ILE A 141 -0.37 -8.03 3.71
C ILE A 141 0.64 -7.60 2.66
N ASP A 142 0.90 -6.30 2.62
CA ASP A 142 1.81 -5.71 1.64
C ASP A 142 3.25 -6.10 1.99
N LEU A 143 3.73 -5.74 3.19
CA LEU A 143 5.10 -6.04 3.62
C LEU A 143 5.20 -6.29 5.12
N VAL A 144 5.88 -7.39 5.50
CA VAL A 144 6.29 -7.65 6.90
C VAL A 144 7.71 -8.18 6.92
N PHE A 145 8.56 -7.55 7.73
CA PHE A 145 9.96 -7.93 7.90
C PHE A 145 10.41 -7.79 9.35
N LYS A 146 11.54 -8.41 9.67
CA LYS A 146 12.12 -8.44 11.02
C LYS A 146 13.54 -7.93 10.99
N ASP A 147 13.89 -7.07 11.93
CA ASP A 147 15.29 -6.72 12.19
C ASP A 147 16.01 -7.91 12.83
N ARG A 148 17.07 -8.39 12.18
CA ARG A 148 17.81 -9.58 12.62
C ARG A 148 18.52 -9.37 13.96
N LYS A 149 18.92 -8.14 14.28
CA LYS A 149 19.68 -7.80 15.48
C LYS A 149 18.77 -7.59 16.69
N THR A 150 17.69 -6.84 16.53
CA THR A 150 16.79 -6.47 17.65
C THR A 150 15.62 -7.44 17.81
N GLY A 151 15.30 -8.18 16.74
CA GLY A 151 14.14 -9.05 16.67
C GLY A 151 12.80 -8.31 16.51
N ILE A 152 12.81 -6.98 16.36
CA ILE A 152 11.60 -6.18 16.13
C ILE A 152 11.01 -6.52 14.77
N ILE A 153 9.69 -6.73 14.75
CA ILE A 153 8.92 -6.94 13.52
C ILE A 153 8.34 -5.61 13.06
N TYR A 154 8.40 -5.35 11.76
CA TYR A 154 7.79 -4.19 11.12
C TYR A 154 6.71 -4.69 10.18
N TYR A 155 5.47 -4.24 10.40
CA TYR A 155 4.37 -4.42 9.47
C TYR A 155 4.17 -3.11 8.72
N VAL A 156 4.17 -3.16 7.40
CA VAL A 156 4.01 -1.99 6.54
C VAL A 156 2.79 -2.18 5.63
N GLU A 157 1.82 -1.28 5.75
CA GLU A 157 0.77 -1.08 4.75
C GLU A 157 1.23 0.03 3.81
N ILE A 158 1.33 -0.28 2.53
CA ILE A 158 1.93 0.59 1.53
C ILE A 158 0.82 1.30 0.76
N LYS A 159 0.95 2.62 0.62
CA LYS A 159 0.05 3.47 -0.16
C LYS A 159 0.87 4.46 -0.97
N TYR A 160 0.34 4.84 -2.14
CA TYR A 160 1.00 5.84 -2.98
C TYR A 160 0.90 7.24 -2.33
N ASN A 161 -0.33 7.67 -2.02
CA ASN A 161 -0.68 8.99 -1.45
C ASN A 161 -1.72 8.86 -0.32
N ASP A 162 -1.95 9.94 0.43
CA ASP A 162 -3.02 10.07 1.42
C ASP A 162 -4.27 10.80 0.88
N ASP A 163 -4.63 10.59 -0.40
CA ASP A 163 -5.71 11.31 -1.10
C ASP A 163 -7.05 10.57 -1.18
N HIS A 164 -7.16 9.38 -0.59
CA HIS A 164 -8.35 8.53 -0.66
C HIS A 164 -9.67 9.23 -0.29
N ASP A 165 -10.75 8.93 -1.02
CA ASP A 165 -12.11 9.37 -0.71
C ASP A 165 -12.50 9.02 0.73
N THR A 166 -13.35 9.81 1.38
CA THR A 166 -13.62 9.76 2.83
C THR A 166 -13.94 8.35 3.35
N GLY A 167 -14.79 7.59 2.66
CA GLY A 167 -15.11 6.20 3.06
C GLY A 167 -13.90 5.27 2.99
N LYS A 168 -13.16 5.31 1.88
CA LYS A 168 -11.92 4.55 1.71
C LYS A 168 -10.86 4.94 2.73
N PHE A 169 -10.83 6.20 3.13
CA PHE A 169 -9.89 6.70 4.13
C PHE A 169 -10.12 6.05 5.50
N VAL A 170 -11.37 5.97 5.96
CA VAL A 170 -11.70 5.25 7.21
C VAL A 170 -11.35 3.77 7.10
N ASP A 171 -11.73 3.14 5.98
CA ASP A 171 -11.55 1.71 5.79
C ASP A 171 -10.08 1.29 5.75
N ILE A 172 -9.19 2.10 5.16
CA ILE A 172 -7.74 1.84 5.15
C ILE A 172 -7.17 1.90 6.57
N ASN A 173 -7.57 2.88 7.36
CA ASN A 173 -7.09 3.00 8.74
C ASN A 173 -7.61 1.86 9.62
N ARG A 174 -8.90 1.50 9.49
CA ARG A 174 -9.47 0.32 10.16
C ARG A 174 -8.74 -0.95 9.75
N LYS A 175 -8.53 -1.16 8.44
CA LYS A 175 -7.80 -2.29 7.88
C LYS A 175 -6.41 -2.41 8.51
N PHE A 176 -5.65 -1.31 8.49
CA PHE A 176 -4.30 -1.25 9.04
C PHE A 176 -4.23 -1.68 10.52
N ILE A 177 -5.15 -1.18 11.36
CA ILE A 177 -5.18 -1.54 12.78
C ILE A 177 -5.60 -3.01 12.97
N LYS A 178 -6.58 -3.49 12.19
CA LYS A 178 -7.00 -4.90 12.21
C LYS A 178 -5.84 -5.83 11.85
N THR A 179 -5.08 -5.53 10.80
CA THR A 179 -3.89 -6.31 10.42
C THR A 179 -2.86 -6.35 11.53
N TYR A 180 -2.58 -5.22 12.19
CA TYR A 180 -1.70 -5.19 13.35
C TYR A 180 -2.19 -6.13 14.46
N ALA A 181 -3.48 -6.13 14.79
CA ALA A 181 -4.06 -7.03 15.79
C ALA A 181 -3.99 -8.51 15.39
N TYR A 182 -4.12 -8.81 14.09
CA TYR A 182 -3.96 -10.16 13.56
C TYR A 182 -2.53 -10.65 13.75
N LEU A 183 -1.55 -9.81 13.43
CA LEU A 183 -0.13 -10.16 13.57
C LEU A 183 0.31 -10.31 15.02
N LEU A 184 -0.22 -9.50 15.94
CA LEU A 184 -0.02 -9.70 17.38
C LEU A 184 -0.44 -11.11 17.82
N THR A 185 -1.60 -11.57 17.33
CA THR A 185 -2.15 -12.89 17.67
C THR A 185 -1.33 -14.00 17.00
N GLU A 186 -1.07 -13.87 15.71
CA GLU A 186 -0.34 -14.85 14.89
C GLU A 186 1.09 -15.09 15.41
N PHE A 187 1.78 -14.02 15.85
CA PHE A 187 3.13 -14.11 16.40
C PHE A 187 3.17 -14.28 17.92
N ASN A 188 2.01 -14.37 18.58
CA ASN A 188 1.88 -14.47 20.03
C ASN A 188 2.70 -13.38 20.78
N ILE A 189 2.53 -12.13 20.35
CA ILE A 189 3.26 -10.96 20.89
C ILE A 189 2.39 -10.22 21.91
N GLU A 190 2.89 -10.13 23.14
CA GLU A 190 2.21 -9.39 24.23
C GLU A 190 2.80 -7.98 24.46
N ASP A 191 4.07 -7.78 24.10
CA ASP A 191 4.73 -6.49 24.14
C ASP A 191 4.51 -5.72 22.82
N PRO A 192 3.71 -4.64 22.81
CA PRO A 192 3.40 -3.89 21.60
C PRO A 192 4.62 -3.17 21.00
N LEU A 193 5.78 -3.16 21.67
CA LEU A 193 7.03 -2.62 21.14
C LEU A 193 7.79 -3.63 20.25
N LYS A 194 7.44 -4.93 20.31
CA LYS A 194 8.07 -5.97 19.48
C LYS A 194 7.52 -6.04 18.06
N ILE A 195 6.42 -5.35 17.78
CA ILE A 195 5.89 -5.16 16.43
C ILE A 195 5.50 -3.70 16.20
N VAL A 196 6.08 -3.08 15.17
CA VAL A 196 5.84 -1.69 14.80
C VAL A 196 4.98 -1.65 13.55
N PRO A 197 3.70 -1.26 13.65
CA PRO A 197 2.86 -1.07 12.48
C PRO A 197 3.15 0.28 11.83
N ILE A 198 3.31 0.29 10.52
CA ILE A 198 3.69 1.44 9.69
C ILE A 198 2.68 1.61 8.57
N LEU A 199 2.00 2.74 8.53
CA LEU A 199 1.28 3.19 7.35
C LEU A 199 2.26 4.01 6.51
N PHE A 200 2.75 3.42 5.42
CA PHE A 200 3.73 4.03 4.54
C PHE A 200 3.04 4.73 3.38
N TYR A 201 3.36 6.01 3.18
CA TYR A 201 3.03 6.74 1.96
C TYR A 201 4.29 6.93 1.13
N PHE A 202 4.25 6.50 -0.13
CA PHE A 202 5.40 6.60 -1.03
C PHE A 202 5.84 8.04 -1.24
N ASN A 203 4.91 9.00 -1.26
CA ASN A 203 5.22 10.41 -1.45
C ASN A 203 5.45 11.18 -0.13
N ASN A 204 6.34 12.18 -0.18
CA ASN A 204 6.65 13.05 0.96
C ASN A 204 5.48 13.96 1.38
N LYS A 205 4.71 14.44 0.40
CA LYS A 205 3.66 15.43 0.63
C LYS A 205 2.55 14.87 1.52
N LYS A 206 2.14 15.65 2.52
CA LYS A 206 0.92 15.44 3.30
C LYS A 206 -0.25 16.13 2.61
N MET A 207 -1.28 15.37 2.22
CA MET A 207 -2.45 15.94 1.54
C MET A 207 -3.61 16.19 2.51
N LYS A 208 -4.08 15.16 3.20
CA LYS A 208 -5.25 15.24 4.11
C LYS A 208 -4.83 15.19 5.58
N GLY A 209 -3.75 14.48 5.89
CA GLY A 209 -3.43 14.11 7.27
C GLY A 209 -4.32 12.99 7.80
N ASN A 210 -4.04 12.54 9.02
CA ASN A 210 -4.65 11.33 9.57
C ASN A 210 -5.13 11.56 11.00
N ASN A 211 -6.42 11.27 11.23
CA ASN A 211 -7.08 11.42 12.53
C ASN A 211 -7.26 10.07 13.24
N TYR A 212 -6.74 8.99 12.67
CA TYR A 212 -6.84 7.62 13.19
C TYR A 212 -5.48 7.05 13.59
N ILE A 213 -4.41 7.44 12.88
CA ILE A 213 -3.06 6.92 13.07
C ILE A 213 -2.10 8.10 13.31
N PRO A 214 -1.32 8.09 14.40
CA PRO A 214 -0.45 9.22 14.70
C PRO A 214 0.69 9.36 13.68
N GLU A 215 0.78 10.56 13.08
CA GLU A 215 1.74 10.87 12.03
C GLU A 215 3.19 10.68 12.49
N LYS A 216 3.50 11.09 13.74
CA LYS A 216 4.86 11.07 14.27
C LYS A 216 5.37 9.68 14.61
N THR A 217 4.53 8.68 14.87
CA THR A 217 4.98 7.38 15.39
C THR A 217 4.60 6.20 14.50
N ASN A 218 3.56 6.34 13.68
CA ASN A 218 2.97 5.24 12.93
C ASN A 218 2.86 5.50 11.42
N ILE A 219 3.05 6.75 10.96
CA ILE A 219 3.13 7.08 9.54
C ILE A 219 4.58 7.38 9.15
N ARG A 220 5.03 6.81 8.02
CA ARG A 220 6.27 7.24 7.36
C ARG A 220 5.95 7.63 5.93
N ARG A 221 6.48 8.77 5.51
CA ARG A 221 6.30 9.34 4.17
C ARG A 221 7.65 9.36 3.47
N GLY A 222 7.72 8.85 2.24
CA GLY A 222 8.90 8.86 1.37
C GLY A 222 10.21 8.83 2.14
N LYS A 223 10.87 9.99 2.19
CA LYS A 223 12.15 10.25 2.84
C LYS A 223 12.26 9.66 4.25
N ARG A 224 11.24 9.82 5.10
CA ARG A 224 11.29 9.33 6.48
C ARG A 224 11.45 7.80 6.53
N PHE A 225 10.75 7.07 5.67
CA PHE A 225 10.89 5.61 5.62
C PHE A 225 12.27 5.22 5.10
N PHE A 226 12.74 5.91 4.06
CA PHE A 226 14.04 5.64 3.45
C PHE A 226 15.17 5.91 4.45
N ASP A 227 15.17 7.05 5.13
CA ASP A 227 16.16 7.39 6.16
C ASP A 227 16.17 6.39 7.34
N GLU A 228 15.01 5.84 7.72
CA GLU A 228 14.87 4.92 8.85
C GLU A 228 15.33 3.49 8.48
N PHE A 229 15.01 3.03 7.26
CA PHE A 229 15.16 1.62 6.90
C PHE A 229 16.21 1.34 5.82
N LEU A 230 16.45 2.27 4.91
CA LEU A 230 17.20 2.02 3.67
C LEU A 230 18.52 2.80 3.63
N SER A 231 19.51 2.23 2.93
CA SER A 231 20.76 2.90 2.58
C SER A 231 20.62 3.80 1.35
N LEU A 232 19.66 3.50 0.48
CA LEU A 232 19.28 4.33 -0.65
C LEU A 232 18.48 5.54 -0.16
N SER A 233 18.85 6.75 -0.58
CA SER A 233 18.07 7.96 -0.30
C SER A 233 16.83 8.05 -1.18
N TYR A 234 15.74 8.60 -0.65
CA TYR A 234 14.50 8.79 -1.38
C TYR A 234 14.67 9.65 -2.64
N GLU A 235 15.50 10.68 -2.56
CA GLU A 235 15.74 11.65 -3.63
C GLU A 235 16.34 11.01 -4.88
N ILE A 236 17.17 9.96 -4.72
CA ILE A 236 17.73 9.21 -5.86
C ILE A 236 16.60 8.50 -6.62
N LEU A 237 15.69 7.85 -5.90
CA LEU A 237 14.55 7.16 -6.51
C LEU A 237 13.56 8.15 -7.13
N GLU A 238 13.27 9.24 -6.44
CA GLU A 238 12.39 10.30 -6.90
C GLU A 238 12.91 10.91 -8.22
N ASN A 239 14.19 11.32 -8.25
CA ASN A 239 14.81 11.88 -9.45
C ASN A 239 14.81 10.87 -10.60
N TYR A 240 15.12 9.61 -10.32
CA TYR A 240 15.09 8.56 -11.35
C TYR A 240 13.71 8.43 -12.00
N LEU A 241 12.64 8.40 -11.19
CA LEU A 241 11.27 8.27 -11.69
C LEU A 241 10.81 9.53 -12.45
N LEU A 242 11.18 10.72 -11.98
CA LEU A 242 10.90 11.99 -12.66
C LEU A 242 11.61 12.09 -14.02
N GLU A 243 12.89 11.72 -14.08
CA GLU A 243 13.61 11.67 -15.35
C GLU A 243 13.00 10.65 -16.30
N LEU A 244 12.66 9.46 -15.80
CA LEU A 244 12.09 8.39 -16.61
C LEU A 244 10.70 8.75 -17.18
N SER A 245 9.87 9.48 -16.44
CA SER A 245 8.54 9.88 -16.93
C SER A 245 8.65 10.77 -18.17
N GLU A 246 9.62 11.67 -18.18
CA GLU A 246 9.83 12.67 -19.24
C GLU A 246 10.80 12.22 -20.34
N LYS A 247 11.38 11.01 -20.25
CA LYS A 247 12.25 10.49 -21.32
C LYS A 247 11.48 10.42 -22.65
N PRO A 248 12.05 10.93 -23.78
CA PRO A 248 11.37 10.93 -25.08
C PRO A 248 10.88 9.54 -25.51
N GLU A 249 11.66 8.49 -25.23
CA GLU A 249 11.27 7.11 -25.55
C GLU A 249 10.07 6.64 -24.73
N ASN A 250 9.94 7.13 -23.49
CA ASN A 250 8.81 6.81 -22.63
C ASN A 250 7.55 7.56 -23.09
N ILE A 251 7.65 8.87 -23.33
CA ILE A 251 6.55 9.69 -23.87
C ILE A 251 6.01 9.07 -25.16
N LYS A 252 6.89 8.69 -26.09
CA LYS A 252 6.51 8.04 -27.34
C LYS A 252 5.68 6.77 -27.13
N LYS A 253 5.97 5.96 -26.11
CA LYS A 253 5.18 4.75 -25.81
C LYS A 253 3.73 5.09 -25.43
N PHE A 254 3.51 6.17 -24.71
CA PHE A 254 2.17 6.64 -24.34
C PHE A 254 1.44 7.30 -25.52
N ASP A 255 2.15 8.07 -26.34
CA ASP A 255 1.60 8.63 -27.59
C ASP A 255 1.16 7.54 -28.56
N ASP A 256 1.98 6.51 -28.74
CA ASP A 256 1.66 5.37 -29.60
C ASP A 256 0.46 4.59 -29.06
N LEU A 257 0.35 4.43 -27.74
CA LEU A 257 -0.83 3.84 -27.10
C LEU A 257 -2.09 4.69 -27.32
N TYR A 258 -1.98 6.02 -27.17
CA TYR A 258 -3.09 6.93 -27.44
C TYR A 258 -3.54 6.83 -28.90
N LYS A 259 -2.61 6.92 -29.86
CA LYS A 259 -2.91 6.78 -31.30
C LYS A 259 -3.55 5.45 -31.63
N PHE A 260 -3.03 4.35 -31.05
CA PHE A 260 -3.61 3.03 -31.20
C PHE A 260 -5.06 2.99 -30.73
N VAL A 261 -5.34 3.54 -29.55
CA VAL A 261 -6.72 3.61 -29.04
C VAL A 261 -7.55 4.54 -29.91
N MET A 262 -7.07 5.67 -30.40
CA MET A 262 -7.90 6.61 -31.18
C MET A 262 -8.16 6.17 -32.63
N ALA A 263 -7.27 5.38 -33.22
CA ALA A 263 -7.36 4.93 -34.61
C ALA A 263 -8.31 3.74 -34.82
N GLU A 264 -8.69 3.03 -33.76
CA GLU A 264 -9.71 2.01 -33.88
C GLU A 264 -11.08 2.64 -34.15
N ASN A 265 -11.77 2.15 -35.18
CA ASN A 265 -13.18 2.45 -35.40
C ASN A 265 -14.01 1.73 -34.31
N TYR A 266 -14.58 2.50 -33.38
CA TYR A 266 -15.45 2.00 -32.30
C TYR A 266 -16.92 2.23 -32.59
#